data_AF-A0A3M1SXU1-F1
#
_entry.id   AF-A0A3M1SXU1-F1
#
_cell.length_a   1.000
_cell.length_b   1.000
_cell.length_c   1.000
_cell.angle_alpha   90.00
_cell.angle_beta   90.00
_cell.angle_gamma   90.00
#
_symmetry.space_group_name_H-M   'P 1'
#
loop_
_entity.id
_entity.type
_entity.pdbx_description
1 polymer ?
#
loop_
_entity_poly.entity_id
_entity_poly.type
_entity_poly.pdbx_seq_one_letter_code
_entity_poly.pdbx_strand_id
1 'polypeptide(L)'
;MLSLEQWREEFRPEEFPWLLLGKGPSFERLHEFDASAYAACALNHVIRERSVTVAHAVDLEVVLECAEAIDAHARFLLLPRRPHLGFRPGPPLEQHLRRVPLLRKLSAERRLVAYALDPDPARPRRVRHFSAELALEALLRCGVRTVRTLGVDGGSGYGAPFADLAQRTRLAAGHASYDLQFEGIARLLREHDVLFGPLDLSLPVRVFVGADEAQRLPARVLEYSLRCHARASLRVERIDGAQLSRPRRPEHRTRTGFSFARFEIPQRCEYRGRAFYLDADMLVFGDLLELWRGENTAPVRYAPQPAGREAARFSLLLLDCERLDWDPESIVRGLDEGRYSYEELLWDLAAACPTDLRADLPPAWNSPERYSPGRTKLLHYTDMPRQPWVSRRNPLAPLWYSAARRALDEGFLAASELEDAVRRGEVSPLLPSWLGLSSAPGAHRRALNWRAPWERRCGGAPPRRLVAGRQAFAGLRDAVRDAVWPRAPLLRRVEGLRVRHGGWSPLGRRALHLLWALARERAGLLPPGPGTSPAAARRPVPGPRPLRSPQGSRGEAIGGRP
;
A
#
# COMPACT_ATOMS: atom_id res chain seq x y z
N MET A 1 -35.13 -17.58 17.57
CA MET A 1 -34.12 -16.68 16.96
C MET A 1 -33.39 -15.96 18.06
N LEU A 2 -32.06 -15.96 18.03
CA LEU A 2 -31.19 -15.30 19.00
C LEU A 2 -30.78 -13.92 18.49
N SER A 3 -30.62 -12.95 19.39
CA SER A 3 -29.80 -11.77 19.12
C SER A 3 -28.31 -12.14 19.15
N LEU A 4 -27.45 -11.25 18.64
CA LEU A 4 -25.99 -11.43 18.72
C LEU A 4 -25.50 -11.48 20.18
N GLU A 5 -26.13 -10.72 21.08
CA GLU A 5 -25.82 -10.71 22.52
C GLU A 5 -26.21 -12.03 23.20
N GLN A 6 -27.42 -12.53 22.95
CA GLN A 6 -27.87 -13.84 23.44
C GLN A 6 -26.97 -14.97 22.92
N TRP A 7 -26.60 -14.91 21.63
CA TRP A 7 -25.67 -15.88 21.07
C TRP A 7 -24.30 -15.82 21.71
N ARG A 8 -23.78 -14.63 22.01
CA ARG A 8 -22.52 -14.45 22.75
C ARG A 8 -22.61 -15.08 24.14
N GLU A 9 -23.66 -14.81 24.90
CA GLU A 9 -23.83 -15.36 26.26
C GLU A 9 -23.95 -16.89 26.27
N GLU A 10 -24.70 -17.45 25.32
CA GLU A 10 -24.99 -18.88 25.25
C GLU A 10 -23.85 -19.71 24.63
N PHE A 11 -23.21 -19.22 23.57
CA PHE A 11 -22.18 -19.96 22.83
C PHE A 11 -20.75 -19.55 23.16
N ARG A 12 -20.54 -18.31 23.63
CA ARG A 12 -19.23 -17.71 23.93
C ARG A 12 -18.22 -17.78 22.78
N PRO A 13 -18.50 -17.14 21.62
CA PRO A 13 -17.59 -17.09 20.47
C PRO A 13 -16.15 -16.68 20.81
N GLU A 14 -15.96 -15.83 21.83
CA GLU A 14 -14.67 -15.31 22.26
C GLU A 14 -13.70 -16.37 22.80
N GLU A 15 -14.19 -17.55 23.19
CA GLU A 15 -13.36 -18.65 23.70
C GLU A 15 -12.57 -19.38 22.60
N PHE A 16 -12.87 -19.12 21.32
CA PHE A 16 -12.28 -19.83 20.18
C PHE A 16 -11.50 -18.89 19.24
N PRO A 17 -10.39 -19.37 18.64
CA PRO A 17 -9.91 -18.76 17.40
C PRO A 17 -10.85 -19.14 16.25
N TRP A 18 -11.07 -18.21 15.33
CA TRP A 18 -12.01 -18.40 14.22
C TRP A 18 -11.32 -18.55 12.87
N LEU A 19 -11.92 -19.33 11.98
CA LEU A 19 -11.54 -19.45 10.57
C LEU A 19 -12.72 -19.05 9.69
N LEU A 20 -12.61 -17.92 8.99
CA LEU A 20 -13.58 -17.51 7.97
C LEU A 20 -13.21 -18.16 6.64
N LEU A 21 -14.19 -18.84 6.05
CA LEU A 21 -14.04 -19.57 4.79
C LEU A 21 -14.87 -18.86 3.71
N GLY A 22 -14.18 -18.27 2.74
CA GLY A 22 -14.76 -17.66 1.56
C GLY A 22 -14.63 -18.53 0.32
N LYS A 23 -15.03 -17.97 -0.82
CA LYS A 23 -15.06 -18.67 -2.13
C LYS A 23 -13.84 -18.41 -3.01
N GLY A 24 -12.85 -17.67 -2.50
CA GLY A 24 -11.64 -17.34 -3.25
C GLY A 24 -10.70 -18.54 -3.44
N PRO A 25 -9.70 -18.42 -4.33
CA PRO A 25 -8.78 -19.51 -4.68
C PRO A 25 -8.06 -20.16 -3.49
N SER A 26 -7.73 -19.41 -2.43
CA SER A 26 -7.00 -19.99 -1.28
C SER A 26 -7.85 -20.99 -0.48
N PHE A 27 -9.16 -21.07 -0.70
CA PHE A 27 -10.00 -22.12 -0.13
C PHE A 27 -9.52 -23.53 -0.51
N GLU A 28 -9.00 -23.71 -1.73
CA GLU A 28 -8.52 -25.01 -2.22
C GLU A 28 -7.39 -25.57 -1.35
N ARG A 29 -6.64 -24.69 -0.69
CA ARG A 29 -5.53 -25.04 0.18
C ARG A 29 -5.95 -25.44 1.59
N LEU A 30 -7.25 -25.46 1.90
CA LEU A 30 -7.75 -25.82 3.23
C LEU A 30 -7.24 -27.18 3.72
N HIS A 31 -7.04 -28.14 2.81
CA HIS A 31 -6.51 -29.46 3.12
C HIS A 31 -5.03 -29.45 3.57
N GLU A 32 -4.30 -28.36 3.33
CA GLU A 32 -2.90 -28.18 3.76
C GLU A 32 -2.78 -27.81 5.25
N PHE A 33 -3.89 -27.45 5.91
CA PHE A 33 -3.89 -26.91 7.27
C PHE A 33 -4.73 -27.74 8.23
N ASP A 34 -4.26 -27.87 9.47
CA ASP A 34 -5.09 -28.36 10.56
C ASP A 34 -6.08 -27.27 11.01
N ALA A 35 -7.29 -27.35 10.48
CA ALA A 35 -8.38 -26.44 10.82
C ALA A 35 -9.17 -26.86 12.07
N SER A 36 -8.82 -27.98 12.73
CA SER A 36 -9.58 -28.52 13.88
C SER A 36 -9.53 -27.61 15.11
N ALA A 37 -8.45 -26.83 15.24
CA ALA A 37 -8.27 -25.86 16.31
C ALA A 37 -9.19 -24.64 16.21
N TYR A 38 -9.91 -24.46 15.09
CA TYR A 38 -10.70 -23.25 14.82
C TYR A 38 -12.21 -23.53 14.86
N ALA A 39 -12.97 -22.58 15.43
CA ALA A 39 -14.38 -22.44 15.10
C ALA A 39 -14.50 -21.92 13.65
N ALA A 40 -15.28 -22.59 12.82
CA ALA A 40 -15.37 -22.24 11.39
C ALA A 40 -16.61 -21.38 11.10
N CYS A 41 -16.44 -20.37 10.26
CA CYS A 41 -17.52 -19.56 9.69
C CYS A 41 -17.52 -19.66 8.16
N ALA A 42 -18.52 -20.33 7.58
CA ALA A 42 -18.68 -20.46 6.13
C ALA A 42 -19.42 -19.25 5.55
N LEU A 43 -18.83 -18.58 4.55
CA LEU A 43 -19.43 -17.41 3.90
C LEU A 43 -20.25 -17.81 2.67
N ASN A 44 -21.57 -17.62 2.77
CA ASN A 44 -22.55 -17.94 1.75
C ASN A 44 -22.52 -19.44 1.37
N HIS A 45 -22.41 -19.76 0.08
CA HIS A 45 -22.41 -21.13 -0.46
C HIS A 45 -21.27 -22.04 0.03
N VAL A 46 -20.27 -21.51 0.73
CA VAL A 46 -19.17 -22.32 1.29
C VAL A 46 -19.68 -23.42 2.23
N ILE A 47 -20.86 -23.24 2.82
CA ILE A 47 -21.53 -24.25 3.66
C ILE A 47 -21.78 -25.59 2.93
N ARG A 48 -21.80 -25.60 1.60
CA ARG A 48 -21.94 -26.83 0.79
C ARG A 48 -20.74 -27.76 0.93
N GLU A 49 -19.57 -27.24 1.26
CA GLU A 49 -18.31 -27.97 1.16
C GLU A 49 -17.87 -28.60 2.49
N ARG A 50 -18.34 -28.09 3.64
CA ARG A 50 -18.03 -28.68 4.95
C ARG A 50 -18.98 -28.26 6.06
N SER A 51 -18.98 -29.06 7.12
CA SER A 51 -19.57 -28.69 8.40
C SER A 51 -18.79 -27.61 9.13
N VAL A 52 -19.52 -26.65 9.71
CA VAL A 52 -18.98 -25.44 10.36
C VAL A 52 -19.79 -25.06 11.60
N THR A 53 -19.15 -24.27 12.46
CA THR A 53 -19.83 -23.69 13.63
C THR A 53 -20.91 -22.70 13.20
N VAL A 54 -20.62 -21.84 12.21
CA VAL A 54 -21.54 -20.81 11.73
C VAL A 54 -21.57 -20.82 10.21
N ALA A 55 -22.76 -20.87 9.61
CA ALA A 55 -22.97 -20.42 8.25
C ALA A 55 -23.39 -18.94 8.29
N HIS A 56 -22.77 -18.10 7.48
CA HIS A 56 -23.12 -16.69 7.36
C HIS A 56 -23.59 -16.36 5.94
N ALA A 57 -24.74 -15.71 5.81
CA ALA A 57 -25.24 -15.20 4.54
C ALA A 57 -25.82 -13.80 4.71
N VAL A 58 -25.84 -13.03 3.63
CA VAL A 58 -26.45 -11.70 3.60
C VAL A 58 -27.74 -11.73 2.79
N ASP A 59 -27.67 -12.34 1.61
CA ASP A 59 -28.81 -12.51 0.70
C ASP A 59 -29.64 -13.73 1.11
N LEU A 60 -30.97 -13.57 1.14
CA LEU A 60 -31.88 -14.65 1.50
C LEU A 60 -31.88 -15.76 0.44
N GLU A 61 -31.61 -15.43 -0.82
CA GLU A 61 -31.48 -16.38 -1.93
C GLU A 61 -30.42 -17.44 -1.65
N VAL A 62 -29.29 -17.06 -1.03
CA VAL A 62 -28.24 -18.00 -0.62
C VAL A 62 -28.78 -19.01 0.41
N VAL A 63 -29.59 -18.54 1.35
CA VAL A 63 -30.20 -19.40 2.38
C VAL A 63 -31.16 -20.40 1.77
N LEU A 64 -31.93 -19.97 0.76
CA LEU A 64 -32.86 -20.84 0.04
C LEU A 64 -32.12 -21.87 -0.81
N GLU A 65 -31.08 -21.45 -1.55
CA GLU A 65 -30.26 -22.33 -2.39
C GLU A 65 -29.47 -23.36 -1.58
N CYS A 66 -29.01 -23.00 -0.38
CA CYS A 66 -28.19 -23.86 0.48
C CYS A 66 -28.98 -24.48 1.64
N ALA A 67 -30.32 -24.56 1.53
CA ALA A 67 -31.17 -24.86 2.69
C ALA A 67 -30.83 -26.20 3.35
N GLU A 68 -30.67 -27.27 2.55
CA GLU A 68 -30.31 -28.60 3.03
C GLU A 68 -28.91 -28.62 3.66
N ALA A 69 -27.93 -28.01 2.99
CA ALA A 69 -26.57 -27.91 3.49
C ALA A 69 -26.50 -27.14 4.82
N ILE A 70 -27.23 -26.02 4.95
CA ILE A 70 -27.27 -25.26 6.21
C ILE A 70 -27.85 -26.11 7.33
N ASP A 71 -28.96 -26.81 7.09
CA ASP A 71 -29.59 -27.64 8.11
C ASP A 71 -28.68 -28.79 8.58
N ALA A 72 -27.99 -29.44 7.64
CA ALA A 72 -27.14 -30.59 7.91
C ALA A 72 -25.75 -30.22 8.47
N HIS A 73 -25.17 -29.09 8.05
CA HIS A 73 -23.75 -28.80 8.22
C HIS A 73 -23.45 -27.57 9.09
N ALA A 74 -24.42 -26.71 9.37
CA ALA A 74 -24.20 -25.52 10.21
C ALA A 74 -24.77 -25.72 11.62
N ARG A 75 -23.95 -25.51 12.65
CA ARG A 75 -24.49 -25.44 14.02
C ARG A 75 -25.39 -24.22 14.19
N PHE A 76 -24.95 -23.06 13.71
CA PHE A 76 -25.75 -21.83 13.69
C PHE A 76 -25.82 -21.22 12.28
N LEU A 77 -26.93 -20.54 11.98
CA LEU A 77 -27.07 -19.65 10.82
C LEU A 77 -27.09 -18.20 11.31
N LEU A 78 -26.09 -17.41 10.90
CA LEU A 78 -25.96 -15.99 11.20
C LEU A 78 -26.43 -15.15 10.00
N LEU A 79 -27.44 -14.30 10.23
CA LEU A 79 -28.04 -13.43 9.20
C LEU A 79 -28.23 -11.99 9.69
N PRO A 80 -28.20 -11.00 8.79
CA PRO A 80 -28.80 -9.71 9.08
C PRO A 80 -30.25 -9.86 9.50
N ARG A 81 -30.72 -9.03 10.43
CA ARG A 81 -32.16 -8.97 10.80
C ARG A 81 -33.03 -8.64 9.59
N ARG A 82 -32.49 -7.91 8.60
CA ARG A 82 -33.13 -7.63 7.30
C ARG A 82 -32.22 -8.17 6.19
N PRO A 83 -32.26 -9.47 5.88
CA PRO A 83 -31.44 -10.04 4.83
C PRO A 83 -31.76 -9.37 3.48
N HIS A 84 -30.81 -9.41 2.57
CA HIS A 84 -31.02 -8.85 1.24
C HIS A 84 -31.94 -9.74 0.39
N LEU A 85 -32.65 -9.10 -0.53
CA LEU A 85 -33.39 -9.70 -1.64
C LEU A 85 -33.06 -8.90 -2.90
N GLY A 86 -32.52 -9.55 -3.93
CA GLY A 86 -32.02 -8.89 -5.12
C GLY A 86 -30.97 -7.81 -4.81
N PHE A 87 -30.06 -8.11 -3.86
CA PHE A 87 -29.00 -7.20 -3.39
C PHE A 87 -29.51 -5.91 -2.72
N ARG A 88 -30.75 -5.89 -2.24
CA ARG A 88 -31.33 -4.76 -1.49
C ARG A 88 -31.86 -5.22 -0.13
N PRO A 89 -31.83 -4.37 0.92
CA PRO A 89 -32.43 -4.71 2.21
C PRO A 89 -33.89 -5.17 2.08
N GLY A 90 -34.17 -6.40 2.52
CA GLY A 90 -35.48 -7.00 2.47
C GLY A 90 -36.33 -6.73 3.71
N PRO A 91 -37.49 -7.42 3.81
CA PRO A 91 -38.26 -7.48 5.04
C PRO A 91 -37.45 -8.08 6.20
N PRO A 92 -37.85 -7.81 7.45
CA PRO A 92 -37.18 -8.37 8.60
C PRO A 92 -37.44 -9.88 8.73
N LEU A 93 -36.50 -10.62 9.33
CA LEU A 93 -36.52 -12.09 9.44
C LEU A 93 -37.82 -12.63 10.02
N GLU A 94 -38.48 -11.91 10.92
CA GLU A 94 -39.77 -12.27 11.52
C GLU A 94 -40.86 -12.52 10.46
N GLN A 95 -40.84 -11.79 9.35
CA GLN A 95 -41.76 -12.03 8.23
C GLN A 95 -41.36 -13.27 7.42
N HIS A 96 -40.06 -13.54 7.31
CA HIS A 96 -39.52 -14.70 6.59
C HIS A 96 -39.69 -16.01 7.35
N LEU A 97 -39.71 -16.01 8.69
CA LEU A 97 -40.00 -17.20 9.51
C LEU A 97 -41.34 -17.86 9.15
N ARG A 98 -42.31 -17.07 8.68
CA ARG A 98 -43.61 -17.58 8.23
C ARG A 98 -43.53 -18.29 6.88
N ARG A 99 -42.60 -17.88 6.01
CA ARG A 99 -42.56 -18.29 4.60
C ARG A 99 -41.43 -19.28 4.29
N VAL A 100 -40.35 -19.27 5.06
CA VAL A 100 -39.16 -20.09 4.83
C VAL A 100 -39.08 -21.18 5.90
N PRO A 101 -39.38 -22.46 5.56
CA PRO A 101 -39.42 -23.55 6.53
C PRO A 101 -38.12 -23.72 7.32
N LEU A 102 -36.97 -23.61 6.63
CA LEU A 102 -35.66 -23.72 7.28
C LEU A 102 -35.47 -22.66 8.38
N LEU A 103 -35.76 -21.38 8.09
CA LEU A 103 -35.60 -20.32 9.10
C LEU A 103 -36.50 -20.55 10.30
N ARG A 104 -37.72 -21.04 10.08
CA ARG A 104 -38.65 -21.40 11.17
C ARG A 104 -38.09 -22.52 12.04
N LYS A 105 -37.57 -23.58 11.42
CA LYS A 105 -36.93 -24.70 12.09
C LYS A 105 -35.73 -24.23 12.94
N LEU A 106 -34.76 -23.56 12.31
CA LEU A 106 -33.56 -23.06 13.00
C LEU A 106 -33.90 -22.06 14.11
N SER A 107 -34.96 -21.26 13.95
CA SER A 107 -35.42 -20.35 15.00
C SER A 107 -35.96 -21.09 16.23
N ALA A 108 -36.75 -22.15 16.01
CA ALA A 108 -37.30 -23.00 17.07
C ALA A 108 -36.19 -23.78 17.80
N GLU A 109 -35.17 -24.22 17.07
CA GLU A 109 -34.00 -24.93 17.60
C GLU A 109 -32.94 -24.00 18.22
N ARG A 110 -33.19 -22.69 18.29
CA ARG A 110 -32.21 -21.67 18.73
C ARG A 110 -30.90 -21.66 17.92
N ARG A 111 -30.93 -22.11 16.68
CA ARG A 111 -29.80 -22.13 15.73
C ARG A 111 -29.74 -20.90 14.82
N LEU A 112 -30.81 -20.10 14.74
CA LEU A 112 -30.86 -18.86 13.96
C LEU A 112 -30.43 -17.64 14.79
N VAL A 113 -29.33 -16.98 14.39
CA VAL A 113 -28.77 -15.78 15.02
C VAL A 113 -28.96 -14.57 14.11
N ALA A 114 -29.49 -13.48 14.65
CA ALA A 114 -29.73 -12.24 13.91
C ALA A 114 -28.86 -11.10 14.44
N TYR A 115 -28.22 -10.36 13.54
CA TYR A 115 -27.51 -9.12 13.87
C TYR A 115 -28.11 -7.91 13.14
N ALA A 116 -27.97 -6.73 13.73
CA ALA A 116 -28.33 -5.48 13.07
C ALA A 116 -27.22 -5.08 12.10
N LEU A 117 -27.56 -4.91 10.82
CA LEU A 117 -26.81 -4.04 9.93
C LEU A 117 -27.27 -2.62 10.28
N ASP A 118 -26.48 -1.85 11.04
CA ASP A 118 -26.84 -0.48 11.36
C ASP A 118 -26.99 0.34 10.06
N PRO A 119 -28.18 0.88 9.75
CA PRO A 119 -28.24 2.09 8.98
C PRO A 119 -28.13 3.23 10.01
N ASP A 120 -26.96 3.83 10.21
CA ASP A 120 -26.95 5.18 10.76
C ASP A 120 -27.80 6.04 9.81
N PRO A 121 -28.99 6.52 10.23
CA PRO A 121 -29.87 7.28 9.35
C PRO A 121 -29.26 8.63 8.95
N ALA A 122 -28.31 9.15 9.74
CA ALA A 122 -27.60 10.39 9.48
C ALA A 122 -26.39 10.20 8.54
N ARG A 123 -25.91 8.96 8.39
CA ARG A 123 -24.83 8.58 7.47
C ARG A 123 -25.21 7.33 6.69
N PRO A 124 -26.17 7.40 5.75
CA PRO A 124 -26.52 6.28 4.90
C PRO A 124 -25.29 5.89 4.07
N ARG A 125 -24.51 4.92 4.57
CA ARG A 125 -23.41 4.31 3.83
C ARG A 125 -24.07 3.59 2.66
N ARG A 126 -23.59 3.81 1.43
CA ARG A 126 -23.92 2.92 0.30
C ARG A 126 -23.67 1.49 0.78
N VAL A 127 -24.63 0.59 0.60
CA VAL A 127 -24.49 -0.85 0.90
C VAL A 127 -23.27 -1.37 0.13
N ARG A 128 -22.14 -1.42 0.83
CA ARG A 128 -20.81 -1.85 0.32
C ARG A 128 -20.35 -3.13 1.00
N HIS A 129 -21.20 -3.73 1.82
CA HIS A 129 -20.78 -4.75 2.75
C HIS A 129 -20.71 -6.11 2.07
N PHE A 130 -19.51 -6.66 2.01
CA PHE A 130 -19.30 -8.05 1.62
C PHE A 130 -19.57 -8.95 2.83
N SER A 131 -20.00 -10.17 2.55
CA SER A 131 -20.29 -11.18 3.58
C SER A 131 -19.11 -11.40 4.54
N ALA A 132 -17.86 -11.32 4.06
CA ALA A 132 -16.67 -11.46 4.91
C ALA A 132 -16.51 -10.31 5.93
N GLU A 133 -16.72 -9.06 5.50
CA GLU A 133 -16.64 -7.88 6.37
C GLU A 133 -17.68 -7.97 7.49
N LEU A 134 -18.92 -8.32 7.14
CA LEU A 134 -20.03 -8.41 8.11
C LEU A 134 -19.88 -9.58 9.07
N ALA A 135 -19.44 -10.74 8.58
CA ALA A 135 -19.15 -11.88 9.44
C ALA A 135 -18.03 -11.53 10.43
N LEU A 136 -16.96 -10.87 9.97
CA LEU A 136 -15.88 -10.40 10.84
C LEU A 136 -16.43 -9.42 11.89
N GLU A 137 -17.18 -8.40 11.49
CA GLU A 137 -17.76 -7.42 12.42
C GLU A 137 -18.65 -8.09 13.49
N ALA A 138 -19.50 -9.04 13.09
CA ALA A 138 -20.34 -9.78 14.04
C ALA A 138 -19.51 -10.58 15.05
N LEU A 139 -18.45 -11.26 14.61
CA LEU A 139 -17.54 -11.99 15.50
C LEU A 139 -16.79 -11.04 16.45
N LEU A 140 -16.30 -9.90 15.94
CA LEU A 140 -15.60 -8.90 16.75
C LEU A 140 -16.51 -8.29 17.82
N ARG A 141 -17.79 -8.03 17.49
CA ARG A 141 -18.81 -7.59 18.46
C ARG A 141 -19.11 -8.63 19.54
N CYS A 142 -18.84 -9.91 19.26
CA CYS A 142 -18.91 -10.98 20.25
C CYS A 142 -17.62 -11.13 21.08
N GLY A 143 -16.61 -10.28 20.87
CA GLY A 143 -15.36 -10.31 21.63
C GLY A 143 -14.27 -11.21 21.05
N VAL A 144 -14.46 -11.77 19.85
CA VAL A 144 -13.44 -12.60 19.18
C VAL A 144 -12.16 -11.79 18.92
N ARG A 145 -11.01 -12.37 19.27
CA ARG A 145 -9.69 -11.71 19.16
C ARG A 145 -8.74 -12.33 18.14
N THR A 146 -9.04 -13.53 17.64
CA THR A 146 -8.21 -14.20 16.63
C THR A 146 -9.09 -14.72 15.50
N VAL A 147 -8.80 -14.27 14.29
CA VAL A 147 -9.57 -14.60 13.10
C VAL A 147 -8.64 -14.88 11.92
N ARG A 148 -8.63 -16.11 11.43
CA ARG A 148 -7.89 -16.50 10.23
C ARG A 148 -8.83 -16.62 9.04
N THR A 149 -8.28 -16.58 7.82
CA THR A 149 -9.09 -16.67 6.61
C THR A 149 -8.51 -17.65 5.59
N LEU A 150 -9.39 -18.30 4.84
CA LEU A 150 -9.11 -18.95 3.55
C LEU A 150 -10.27 -18.63 2.61
N GLY A 151 -9.98 -18.44 1.32
CA GLY A 151 -10.96 -18.02 0.31
C GLY A 151 -11.46 -16.58 0.46
N VAL A 152 -10.82 -15.75 1.28
CA VAL A 152 -11.09 -14.30 1.39
C VAL A 152 -9.94 -13.54 0.73
N ASP A 153 -9.79 -13.74 -0.58
CA ASP A 153 -8.57 -13.35 -1.31
C ASP A 153 -8.65 -11.99 -1.99
N GLY A 154 -9.86 -11.49 -2.23
CA GLY A 154 -10.11 -10.35 -3.10
C GLY A 154 -10.24 -10.72 -4.57
N GLY A 155 -9.85 -9.82 -5.46
CA GLY A 155 -9.88 -10.05 -6.91
C GLY A 155 -11.31 -10.22 -7.45
N SER A 156 -11.46 -11.00 -8.53
CA SER A 156 -12.75 -11.25 -9.18
C SER A 156 -13.06 -12.74 -9.34
N GLY A 157 -12.12 -13.63 -9.03
CA GLY A 157 -12.25 -15.08 -9.22
C GLY A 157 -12.89 -15.78 -8.03
N TYR A 158 -13.47 -16.95 -8.32
CA TYR A 158 -13.77 -17.97 -7.31
C TYR A 158 -12.77 -19.12 -7.47
N GLY A 159 -12.55 -19.88 -6.39
CA GLY A 159 -11.83 -21.15 -6.45
C GLY A 159 -12.63 -22.20 -7.23
N ALA A 160 -11.93 -23.24 -7.69
CA ALA A 160 -12.46 -24.33 -8.50
C ALA A 160 -13.74 -24.99 -7.92
N PRO A 161 -13.87 -25.22 -6.60
CA PRO A 161 -15.09 -25.80 -6.02
C PRO A 161 -16.36 -24.96 -6.25
N PHE A 162 -16.22 -23.67 -6.58
CA PHE A 162 -17.33 -22.73 -6.75
C PHE A 162 -17.46 -22.21 -8.19
N ALA A 163 -16.85 -22.90 -9.17
CA ALA A 163 -16.88 -22.50 -10.57
C ALA A 163 -18.31 -22.47 -11.14
N ASP A 164 -19.20 -23.35 -10.66
CA ASP A 164 -20.63 -23.40 -10.97
C ASP A 164 -21.37 -22.09 -10.63
N LEU A 165 -20.90 -21.35 -9.62
CA LEU A 165 -21.51 -20.10 -9.15
C LEU A 165 -20.99 -18.87 -9.91
N ALA A 166 -19.92 -19.00 -10.69
CA ALA A 166 -19.23 -17.86 -11.30
C ALA A 166 -20.09 -17.03 -12.25
N GLN A 167 -21.12 -17.63 -12.87
CA GLN A 167 -22.05 -16.94 -13.76
C GLN A 167 -23.29 -16.37 -13.05
N ARG A 168 -23.56 -16.79 -11.79
CA ARG A 168 -24.79 -16.47 -11.06
C ARG A 168 -24.61 -15.43 -9.98
N THR A 169 -23.54 -15.55 -9.18
CA THR A 169 -23.38 -14.75 -7.96
C THR A 169 -22.14 -13.87 -7.95
N ARG A 170 -21.21 -14.12 -8.89
CA ARG A 170 -19.92 -13.42 -8.94
C ARG A 170 -20.12 -11.94 -9.25
N LEU A 171 -19.84 -11.10 -8.25
CA LEU A 171 -19.98 -9.65 -8.35
C LEU A 171 -21.38 -9.20 -8.85
N ALA A 172 -22.41 -10.01 -8.58
CA ALA A 172 -23.75 -9.81 -9.11
C ALA A 172 -24.42 -8.51 -8.59
N ALA A 173 -23.93 -7.97 -7.48
CA ALA A 173 -24.28 -6.64 -6.96
C ALA A 173 -23.65 -5.46 -7.77
N GLY A 174 -23.00 -5.73 -8.91
CA GLY A 174 -22.42 -4.71 -9.80
C GLY A 174 -21.05 -4.19 -9.39
N HIS A 175 -20.34 -4.90 -8.51
CA HIS A 175 -18.99 -4.52 -8.08
C HIS A 175 -17.94 -4.90 -9.12
N ALA A 176 -16.85 -4.13 -9.22
CA ALA A 176 -15.74 -4.47 -10.11
C ALA A 176 -14.83 -5.57 -9.53
N SER A 177 -14.78 -5.70 -8.20
CA SER A 177 -13.92 -6.65 -7.49
C SER A 177 -14.36 -6.83 -6.03
N TYR A 178 -14.01 -7.98 -5.46
CA TYR A 178 -14.08 -8.27 -4.03
C TYR A 178 -13.05 -7.47 -3.20
N ASP A 179 -12.08 -6.79 -3.83
CA ASP A 179 -11.07 -5.99 -3.13
C ASP A 179 -11.70 -4.85 -2.29
N LEU A 180 -12.91 -4.42 -2.64
CA LEU A 180 -13.66 -3.42 -1.89
C LEU A 180 -13.94 -3.84 -0.44
N GLN A 181 -14.01 -5.15 -0.14
CA GLN A 181 -14.23 -5.65 1.22
C GLN A 181 -13.08 -5.28 2.18
N PHE A 182 -11.86 -5.08 1.63
CA PHE A 182 -10.70 -4.81 2.46
C PHE A 182 -10.69 -3.38 3.02
N GLU A 183 -11.45 -2.44 2.44
CA GLU A 183 -11.65 -1.12 3.04
C GLU A 183 -12.35 -1.25 4.41
N GLY A 184 -13.42 -2.05 4.46
CA GLY A 184 -14.16 -2.35 5.67
C GLY A 184 -13.36 -3.19 6.67
N ILE A 185 -12.68 -4.24 6.19
CA ILE A 185 -11.81 -5.06 7.05
C ILE A 185 -10.70 -4.20 7.66
N ALA A 186 -9.97 -3.42 6.86
CA ALA A 186 -8.89 -2.57 7.37
C ALA A 186 -9.38 -1.59 8.44
N ARG A 187 -10.60 -1.05 8.29
CA ARG A 187 -11.26 -0.25 9.32
C ARG A 187 -11.49 -1.06 10.61
N LEU A 188 -12.08 -2.24 10.51
CA LEU A 188 -12.30 -3.12 11.67
C LEU A 188 -10.99 -3.47 12.38
N LEU A 189 -9.89 -3.70 11.65
CA LEU A 189 -8.57 -3.97 12.25
C LEU A 189 -7.97 -2.76 12.99
N ARG A 190 -8.43 -1.53 12.69
CA ARG A 190 -8.03 -0.32 13.44
C ARG A 190 -8.93 -0.08 14.64
N GLU A 191 -10.23 -0.38 14.51
CA GLU A 191 -11.24 -0.19 15.55
C GLU A 191 -11.17 -1.27 16.65
N HIS A 192 -10.68 -2.47 16.30
CA HIS A 192 -10.62 -3.62 17.18
C HIS A 192 -9.19 -4.18 17.32
N ASP A 193 -8.83 -4.55 18.54
CA ASP A 193 -7.61 -5.31 18.79
C ASP A 193 -7.87 -6.79 18.47
N VAL A 194 -7.53 -7.19 17.24
CA VAL A 194 -7.70 -8.53 16.68
C VAL A 194 -6.47 -8.96 15.88
N LEU A 195 -6.10 -10.23 16.01
CA LEU A 195 -5.15 -10.89 15.12
C LEU A 195 -5.90 -11.47 13.92
N PHE A 196 -5.80 -10.81 12.77
CA PHE A 196 -6.54 -11.13 11.54
C PHE A 196 -5.63 -11.40 10.35
N GLY A 197 -5.91 -12.44 9.57
CA GLY A 197 -5.34 -12.59 8.22
C GLY A 197 -5.36 -14.02 7.66
N PRO A 198 -4.88 -14.20 6.42
CA PRO A 198 -4.86 -15.49 5.73
C PRO A 198 -4.18 -16.58 6.54
N LEU A 199 -4.71 -17.81 6.59
CA LEU A 199 -4.19 -18.91 7.42
C LEU A 199 -2.75 -19.32 7.04
N ASP A 200 -2.36 -19.11 5.79
CA ASP A 200 -1.04 -19.41 5.23
C ASP A 200 0.04 -18.34 5.53
N LEU A 201 -0.32 -17.30 6.28
CA LEU A 201 0.54 -16.16 6.58
C LEU A 201 1.01 -16.16 8.04
N SER A 202 2.30 -16.01 8.31
CA SER A 202 2.76 -15.71 9.67
C SER A 202 2.28 -14.32 10.08
N LEU A 203 1.61 -14.20 11.23
CA LEU A 203 1.03 -12.96 11.74
C LEU A 203 1.57 -12.63 13.15
N PRO A 204 1.58 -11.34 13.53
CA PRO A 204 1.31 -10.17 12.69
C PRO A 204 2.44 -9.91 11.70
N VAL A 205 2.14 -9.25 10.58
CA VAL A 205 3.18 -8.79 9.66
C VAL A 205 3.97 -7.67 10.34
N ARG A 206 5.28 -7.88 10.51
CA ARG A 206 6.17 -6.92 11.18
C ARG A 206 6.66 -5.86 10.22
N VAL A 207 6.50 -4.61 10.61
CA VAL A 207 6.92 -3.43 9.85
C VAL A 207 7.71 -2.53 10.77
N PHE A 208 8.95 -2.23 10.41
CA PHE A 208 9.82 -1.33 11.15
C PHE A 208 9.92 0.00 10.41
N VAL A 209 9.66 1.10 11.11
CA VAL A 209 9.72 2.45 10.55
C VAL A 209 10.94 3.17 11.11
N GLY A 210 11.93 3.42 10.25
CA GLY A 210 13.09 4.24 10.57
C GLY A 210 12.67 5.69 10.75
N ALA A 211 12.75 6.21 11.97
CA ALA A 211 12.35 7.57 12.28
C ALA A 211 13.15 8.16 13.43
N ASP A 212 13.59 9.40 13.25
CA ASP A 212 14.11 10.20 14.35
C ASP A 212 13.00 10.63 15.32
N GLU A 213 13.38 11.08 16.51
CA GLU A 213 12.45 11.65 17.48
C GLU A 213 11.59 12.77 16.85
N ALA A 214 12.22 13.66 16.06
CA ALA A 214 11.52 14.72 15.35
C ALA A 214 10.63 14.26 14.18
N GLN A 215 10.64 12.97 13.86
CA GLN A 215 9.80 12.35 12.83
C GLN A 215 8.69 11.47 13.42
N ARG A 216 8.38 11.62 14.72
CA ARG A 216 7.28 10.90 15.36
C ARG A 216 5.94 11.12 14.65
N LEU A 217 5.56 12.38 14.42
CA LEU A 217 4.31 12.71 13.73
C LEU A 217 4.23 12.11 12.30
N PRO A 218 5.21 12.31 11.41
CA PRO A 218 5.16 11.68 10.08
C PRO A 218 5.20 10.14 10.13
N ALA A 219 5.92 9.52 11.07
CA ALA A 219 5.89 8.07 11.25
C ALA A 219 4.48 7.57 11.62
N ARG A 220 3.74 8.29 12.47
CA ARG A 220 2.35 7.97 12.81
C ARG A 220 1.41 8.12 11.62
N VAL A 221 1.62 9.13 10.77
CA VAL A 221 0.84 9.29 9.52
C VAL A 221 1.16 8.17 8.51
N LEU A 222 2.42 7.73 8.42
CA LEU A 222 2.80 6.56 7.65
C LEU A 222 2.12 5.30 8.18
N GLU A 223 2.18 5.04 9.49
CA GLU A 223 1.51 3.92 10.14
C GLU A 223 0.00 3.91 9.84
N TYR A 224 -0.64 5.07 9.95
CA TYR A 224 -2.06 5.21 9.59
C TYR A 224 -2.30 4.81 8.13
N SER A 225 -1.49 5.30 7.19
CA SER A 225 -1.63 4.95 5.77
C SER A 225 -1.43 3.46 5.50
N LEU A 226 -0.47 2.81 6.17
CA LEU A 226 -0.28 1.36 6.13
C LEU A 226 -1.55 0.63 6.58
N ARG A 227 -2.11 1.03 7.73
CA ARG A 227 -3.31 0.41 8.31
C ARG A 227 -4.59 0.70 7.51
N CYS A 228 -4.65 1.77 6.72
CA CYS A 228 -5.76 2.01 5.79
C CYS A 228 -5.82 1.00 4.64
N HIS A 229 -4.68 0.38 4.29
CA HIS A 229 -4.57 -0.55 3.18
C HIS A 229 -4.32 -2.00 3.62
N ALA A 230 -4.22 -2.26 4.92
CA ALA A 230 -3.88 -3.56 5.47
C ALA A 230 -4.95 -4.62 5.22
N ARG A 231 -4.57 -5.74 4.59
CA ARG A 231 -5.43 -6.94 4.48
C ARG A 231 -5.15 -8.00 5.56
N ALA A 232 -4.21 -7.73 6.47
CA ALA A 232 -3.89 -8.53 7.63
C ALA A 232 -3.37 -7.65 8.78
N SER A 233 -3.36 -8.16 10.00
CA SER A 233 -2.86 -7.42 11.17
C SER A 233 -1.37 -7.10 11.02
N LEU A 234 -1.05 -5.81 11.20
CA LEU A 234 0.30 -5.27 11.16
C LEU A 234 0.79 -4.96 12.58
N ARG A 235 2.04 -5.32 12.86
CA ARG A 235 2.80 -4.81 14.01
C ARG A 235 3.81 -3.79 13.49
N VAL A 236 3.52 -2.52 13.72
CA VAL A 236 4.37 -1.40 13.28
C VAL A 236 5.19 -0.92 14.46
N GLU A 237 6.51 -0.94 14.33
CA GLU A 237 7.45 -0.51 15.34
C GLU A 237 8.33 0.62 14.80
N ARG A 238 8.38 1.75 15.52
CA ARG A 238 9.33 2.81 15.20
C ARG A 238 10.70 2.43 15.73
N ILE A 239 11.71 2.48 14.87
CA ILE A 239 13.10 2.23 15.25
C ILE A 239 13.95 3.47 15.03
N ASP A 240 14.86 3.68 15.95
CA ASP A 240 15.95 4.65 15.87
C ASP A 240 17.26 3.93 16.23
N GLY A 241 18.38 4.48 15.77
CA GLY A 241 19.72 3.95 16.05
C GLY A 241 20.32 4.56 17.31
N ALA A 242 19.50 4.99 18.27
CA ALA A 242 19.98 5.66 19.47
C ALA A 242 20.80 4.73 20.37
N GLN A 243 20.54 3.42 20.32
CA GLN A 243 21.24 2.40 21.12
C GLN A 243 22.51 1.88 20.44
N LEU A 244 22.71 2.17 19.15
CA LEU A 244 23.88 1.71 18.40
C LEU A 244 25.12 2.54 18.72
N SER A 245 26.26 1.86 18.74
CA SER A 245 27.56 2.53 18.73
C SER A 245 27.66 3.54 17.58
N ARG A 246 28.31 4.68 17.85
CA ARG A 246 28.60 5.68 16.81
C ARG A 246 29.98 5.40 16.21
N PRO A 247 30.13 5.44 14.88
CA PRO A 247 31.44 5.41 14.24
C PRO A 247 32.36 6.48 14.83
N ARG A 248 33.61 6.11 15.08
CA ARG A 248 34.64 6.99 15.65
C ARG A 248 34.88 8.18 14.72
N ARG A 249 35.02 7.89 13.42
CA ARG A 249 35.24 8.88 12.36
C ARG A 249 33.98 9.71 12.07
N PRO A 250 34.01 11.05 12.23
CA PRO A 250 32.85 11.91 11.99
C PRO A 250 32.21 11.75 10.61
N GLU A 251 32.99 11.50 9.57
CA GLU A 251 32.54 11.28 8.20
C GLU A 251 31.71 10.01 8.02
N HIS A 252 31.89 9.02 8.90
CA HIS A 252 31.13 7.76 8.88
C HIS A 252 29.90 7.81 9.78
N ARG A 253 29.71 8.88 10.56
CA ARG A 253 28.55 9.03 11.42
C ARG A 253 27.29 9.23 10.59
N THR A 254 26.20 8.67 11.09
CA THR A 254 24.93 8.71 10.41
C THR A 254 24.38 10.12 10.22
N ARG A 255 23.81 10.38 9.04
CA ARG A 255 23.15 11.65 8.68
C ARG A 255 21.73 11.73 9.24
N THR A 256 21.09 10.58 9.49
CA THR A 256 19.82 10.46 10.21
C THR A 256 20.00 9.61 11.46
N GLY A 257 19.27 9.84 12.54
CA GLY A 257 19.42 9.03 13.75
C GLY A 257 18.93 7.59 13.60
N PHE A 258 18.34 7.20 12.46
CA PHE A 258 17.80 5.85 12.23
C PHE A 258 18.45 5.05 11.10
N SER A 259 19.40 5.61 10.33
CA SER A 259 19.92 4.90 9.13
C SER A 259 20.47 3.52 9.46
N PHE A 260 21.20 3.35 10.56
CA PHE A 260 21.74 2.04 10.95
C PHE A 260 20.73 1.14 11.66
N ALA A 261 19.60 1.67 12.14
CA ALA A 261 18.58 0.88 12.85
C ALA A 261 18.00 -0.25 11.96
N ARG A 262 18.01 -0.08 10.64
CA ARG A 262 17.58 -1.11 9.68
C ARG A 262 18.34 -2.44 9.85
N PHE A 263 19.58 -2.40 10.33
CA PHE A 263 20.40 -3.59 10.53
C PHE A 263 20.03 -4.36 11.81
N GLU A 264 19.30 -3.75 12.74
CA GLU A 264 18.81 -4.41 13.97
C GLU A 264 17.58 -5.29 13.71
N ILE A 265 16.93 -5.15 12.56
CA ILE A 265 15.64 -5.79 12.30
C ILE A 265 15.67 -7.32 12.43
N PRO A 266 16.68 -8.04 11.88
CA PRO A 266 16.78 -9.48 12.09
C PRO A 266 16.84 -9.85 13.58
N GLN A 267 17.67 -9.17 14.36
CA GLN A 267 17.79 -9.38 15.81
C GLN A 267 16.48 -9.07 16.55
N ARG A 268 15.80 -7.96 16.24
CA ARG A 268 14.48 -7.60 16.79
C ARG A 268 13.39 -8.60 16.42
N CYS A 269 13.60 -9.33 15.33
CA CYS A 269 12.75 -10.43 14.89
C CYS A 269 13.14 -11.79 15.46
N GLU A 270 14.14 -11.85 16.35
CA GLU A 270 14.76 -13.07 16.87
C GLU A 270 15.27 -13.99 15.76
N TYR A 271 15.71 -13.41 14.64
CA TYR A 271 16.14 -14.11 13.42
C TYR A 271 15.09 -15.10 12.89
N ARG A 272 13.80 -14.73 12.98
CA ARG A 272 12.67 -15.54 12.51
C ARG A 272 11.83 -14.79 11.50
N GLY A 273 11.21 -15.50 10.58
CA GLY A 273 10.27 -14.99 9.59
C GLY A 273 10.78 -13.81 8.76
N ARG A 274 9.84 -13.02 8.23
CA ARG A 274 10.12 -11.84 7.41
C ARG A 274 9.70 -10.55 8.10
N ALA A 275 10.23 -9.43 7.63
CA ALA A 275 9.87 -8.09 8.10
C ALA A 275 10.03 -7.05 7.00
N PHE A 276 9.27 -5.95 7.09
CA PHE A 276 9.48 -4.77 6.26
C PHE A 276 10.26 -3.69 7.00
N TYR A 277 11.08 -2.94 6.27
CA TYR A 277 11.63 -1.65 6.70
C TYR A 277 11.08 -0.53 5.82
N LEU A 278 10.68 0.59 6.42
CA LEU A 278 10.29 1.82 5.72
C LEU A 278 10.90 3.06 6.39
N ASP A 279 11.21 4.10 5.63
CA ASP A 279 11.54 5.43 6.19
C ASP A 279 10.26 6.19 6.60
N ALA A 280 10.32 7.00 7.66
CA ALA A 280 9.16 7.75 8.17
C ALA A 280 8.64 8.85 7.24
N ASP A 281 9.40 9.25 6.22
CA ASP A 281 9.04 10.30 5.27
C ASP A 281 8.29 9.78 4.04
N MET A 282 7.43 8.78 4.27
CA MET A 282 6.69 8.09 3.22
C MET A 282 5.18 8.14 3.42
N LEU A 283 4.44 7.79 2.37
CA LEU A 283 3.00 7.59 2.40
C LEU A 283 2.61 6.40 1.54
N VAL A 284 1.82 5.48 2.10
CA VAL A 284 1.41 4.22 1.47
C VAL A 284 0.02 4.35 0.85
N PHE A 285 -0.15 3.73 -0.32
CA PHE A 285 -1.39 3.71 -1.12
C PHE A 285 -1.79 2.28 -1.54
N GLY A 286 -1.14 1.26 -1.00
CA GLY A 286 -1.33 -0.14 -1.35
C GLY A 286 -1.09 -1.08 -0.17
N ASP A 287 -1.47 -2.35 -0.34
CA ASP A 287 -1.31 -3.35 0.70
C ASP A 287 0.09 -4.00 0.63
N LEU A 288 0.82 -4.03 1.75
CA LEU A 288 2.15 -4.64 1.81
C LEU A 288 2.13 -6.15 1.52
N LEU A 289 0.99 -6.82 1.67
CA LEU A 289 0.91 -8.24 1.31
C LEU A 289 1.12 -8.48 -0.19
N GLU A 290 0.94 -7.47 -1.04
CA GLU A 290 1.31 -7.53 -2.47
C GLU A 290 2.81 -7.85 -2.66
N LEU A 291 3.66 -7.41 -1.72
CA LEU A 291 5.11 -7.66 -1.72
C LEU A 291 5.50 -8.90 -0.94
N TRP A 292 4.70 -9.26 0.07
CA TRP A 292 4.94 -10.43 0.90
C TRP A 292 4.62 -11.74 0.17
N ARG A 293 3.58 -11.72 -0.66
CA ARG A 293 3.14 -12.87 -1.45
C ARG A 293 4.06 -13.05 -2.67
N GLY A 294 4.44 -14.29 -2.94
CA GLY A 294 5.35 -14.67 -4.02
C GLY A 294 6.59 -15.39 -3.52
N GLU A 295 7.42 -15.82 -4.46
CA GLU A 295 8.68 -16.50 -4.15
C GLU A 295 9.63 -15.58 -3.39
N ASN A 296 10.30 -16.13 -2.38
CA ASN A 296 11.28 -15.42 -1.57
C ASN A 296 12.68 -15.55 -2.19
N THR A 297 12.91 -14.77 -3.24
CA THR A 297 14.06 -14.88 -4.15
C THR A 297 15.42 -14.55 -3.51
N ALA A 298 15.45 -13.77 -2.42
CA ALA A 298 16.68 -13.42 -1.70
C ALA A 298 16.41 -12.88 -0.28
N PRO A 299 17.43 -12.88 0.61
CA PRO A 299 17.30 -12.36 1.98
C PRO A 299 16.94 -10.87 2.06
N VAL A 300 17.40 -10.05 1.13
CA VAL A 300 17.08 -8.62 1.07
C VAL A 300 16.48 -8.29 -0.28
N ARG A 301 15.23 -7.84 -0.28
CA ARG A 301 14.52 -7.43 -1.48
C ARG A 301 14.14 -5.97 -1.41
N TYR A 302 14.29 -5.25 -2.52
CA TYR A 302 14.03 -3.82 -2.61
C TYR A 302 13.49 -3.42 -3.98
N ALA A 303 12.89 -2.24 -4.05
CA ALA A 303 12.36 -1.70 -5.30
C ALA A 303 13.45 -0.87 -6.02
N PRO A 304 13.72 -1.15 -7.32
CA PRO A 304 14.68 -0.37 -8.09
C PRO A 304 14.14 1.04 -8.33
N GLN A 305 15.05 2.01 -8.50
CA GLN A 305 14.67 3.33 -8.98
C GLN A 305 14.67 3.37 -10.51
N PRO A 306 13.74 4.08 -11.15
CA PRO A 306 13.79 4.29 -12.59
C PRO A 306 15.10 5.02 -12.96
N ALA A 307 15.77 4.51 -14.00
CA ALA A 307 17.17 4.78 -14.34
C ALA A 307 17.55 6.28 -14.35
N GLY A 308 18.64 6.59 -13.64
CA GLY A 308 19.32 7.89 -13.70
C GLY A 308 20.15 8.18 -12.45
N ARG A 309 21.41 7.71 -12.42
CA ARG A 309 22.53 8.04 -11.47
C ARG A 309 22.27 8.16 -9.96
N GLU A 310 21.05 8.02 -9.47
CA GLU A 310 20.73 7.96 -8.05
C GLU A 310 20.80 6.50 -7.63
N ALA A 311 21.77 6.18 -6.75
CA ALA A 311 21.97 4.85 -6.18
C ALA A 311 20.67 4.32 -5.56
N ALA A 312 20.55 2.99 -5.46
CA ALA A 312 19.40 2.34 -4.85
C ALA A 312 19.08 2.98 -3.49
N ARG A 313 17.91 3.62 -3.37
CA ARG A 313 17.43 4.09 -2.07
C ARG A 313 16.74 2.93 -1.39
N PHE A 314 17.42 2.33 -0.42
CA PHE A 314 16.91 1.29 0.47
C PHE A 314 15.97 1.88 1.52
N SER A 315 14.93 2.54 1.03
CA SER A 315 13.93 3.23 1.84
C SER A 315 12.68 2.38 2.03
N LEU A 316 12.52 1.31 1.24
CA LEU A 316 11.67 0.15 1.49
C LEU A 316 12.50 -1.12 1.32
N LEU A 317 12.53 -1.99 2.33
CA LEU A 317 13.14 -3.32 2.26
C LEU A 317 12.12 -4.38 2.70
N LEU A 318 12.13 -5.53 2.04
CA LEU A 318 11.59 -6.78 2.55
C LEU A 318 12.78 -7.66 2.96
N LEU A 319 12.84 -7.99 4.24
CA LEU A 319 13.92 -8.72 4.87
C LEU A 319 13.45 -10.12 5.27
N ASP A 320 14.20 -11.13 4.86
CA ASP A 320 14.12 -12.47 5.43
C ASP A 320 15.06 -12.58 6.63
N CYS A 321 14.48 -12.45 7.82
CA CYS A 321 15.24 -12.38 9.06
C CYS A 321 15.88 -13.74 9.42
N GLU A 322 15.41 -14.86 8.85
CA GLU A 322 16.00 -16.19 9.06
C GLU A 322 17.30 -16.39 8.29
N ARG A 323 17.45 -15.69 7.16
CA ARG A 323 18.61 -15.81 6.27
C ARG A 323 19.61 -14.67 6.42
N LEU A 324 19.39 -13.77 7.38
CA LEU A 324 20.25 -12.62 7.64
C LEU A 324 20.99 -12.80 8.97
N ASP A 325 22.30 -12.64 8.95
CA ASP A 325 23.19 -12.74 10.10
C ASP A 325 23.70 -11.36 10.57
N TRP A 326 22.98 -10.29 10.21
CA TRP A 326 23.37 -8.93 10.53
C TRP A 326 23.56 -8.74 12.05
N ASP A 327 24.77 -8.30 12.40
CA ASP A 327 25.12 -7.79 13.72
C ASP A 327 25.42 -6.28 13.59
N PRO A 328 24.52 -5.41 14.07
CA PRO A 328 24.68 -3.95 13.98
C PRO A 328 26.02 -3.44 14.54
N GLU A 329 26.50 -4.02 15.64
CA GLU A 329 27.76 -3.58 16.27
C GLU A 329 28.98 -3.97 15.43
N SER A 330 29.02 -5.19 14.88
CA SER A 330 30.03 -5.58 13.90
C SER A 330 29.96 -4.74 12.62
N ILE A 331 28.75 -4.36 12.18
CA ILE A 331 28.57 -3.49 11.01
C ILE A 331 29.12 -2.09 11.26
N VAL A 332 28.84 -1.49 12.43
CA VAL A 332 29.40 -0.19 12.83
C VAL A 332 30.91 -0.28 12.95
N ARG A 333 31.44 -1.33 13.59
CA ARG A 333 32.89 -1.56 13.70
C ARG A 333 33.56 -1.66 12.32
N GLY A 334 32.89 -2.26 11.33
CA GLY A 334 33.39 -2.32 9.96
C GLY A 334 33.63 -0.96 9.30
N LEU A 335 32.86 0.08 9.66
CA LEU A 335 33.11 1.46 9.24
C LEU A 335 34.40 2.02 9.84
N ASP A 336 34.69 1.69 11.10
CA ASP A 336 35.89 2.16 11.79
C ASP A 336 37.16 1.43 11.31
N GLU A 337 37.01 0.14 10.95
CA GLU A 337 38.05 -0.70 10.35
C GLU A 337 38.31 -0.37 8.87
N GLY A 338 37.44 0.42 8.23
CA GLY A 338 37.55 0.77 6.82
C GLY A 338 37.20 -0.37 5.86
N ARG A 339 36.38 -1.35 6.29
CA ARG A 339 35.86 -2.41 5.41
C ARG A 339 34.93 -1.86 4.32
N TYR A 340 34.28 -0.73 4.60
CA TYR A 340 33.45 0.04 3.67
C TYR A 340 33.30 1.47 4.20
N SER A 341 32.94 2.39 3.31
CA SER A 341 32.54 3.76 3.60
C SER A 341 31.07 3.83 4.02
N TYR A 342 30.65 4.99 4.54
CA TYR A 342 29.25 5.27 4.84
C TYR A 342 28.36 5.14 3.59
N GLU A 343 28.84 5.66 2.46
CA GLU A 343 28.19 5.56 1.17
C GLU A 343 28.00 4.10 0.75
N GLU A 344 29.05 3.28 0.76
CA GLU A 344 28.95 1.86 0.39
C GLU A 344 27.99 1.11 1.32
N LEU A 345 28.04 1.36 2.63
CA LEU A 345 27.13 0.74 3.59
C LEU A 345 25.66 1.06 3.32
N LEU A 346 25.33 2.33 3.03
CA LEU A 346 23.93 2.77 2.91
C LEU A 346 23.39 2.83 1.48
N TRP A 347 24.23 2.93 0.46
CA TRP A 347 23.81 3.05 -0.94
C TRP A 347 24.00 1.75 -1.71
N ASP A 348 24.90 0.89 -1.25
CA ASP A 348 25.15 -0.43 -1.85
C ASP A 348 24.79 -1.59 -0.89
N LEU A 349 24.38 -1.30 0.35
CA LEU A 349 24.14 -2.30 1.40
C LEU A 349 25.36 -3.23 1.58
N ALA A 350 26.56 -2.67 1.66
CA ALA A 350 27.81 -3.43 1.76
C ALA A 350 27.90 -4.39 2.98
N ALA A 351 26.97 -4.31 3.94
CA ALA A 351 26.82 -5.27 5.02
C ALA A 351 26.17 -6.61 4.58
N ALA A 352 25.55 -6.67 3.40
CA ALA A 352 24.98 -7.89 2.83
C ALA A 352 25.86 -8.42 1.69
N CYS A 353 25.87 -9.74 1.51
CA CYS A 353 26.51 -10.33 0.33
C CYS A 353 25.75 -9.87 -0.93
N PRO A 354 26.43 -9.53 -2.04
CA PRO A 354 25.75 -9.15 -3.29
C PRO A 354 24.74 -10.19 -3.80
N THR A 355 24.95 -11.48 -3.52
CA THR A 355 24.02 -12.56 -3.88
C THR A 355 22.73 -12.53 -3.06
N ASP A 356 22.73 -11.86 -1.91
CA ASP A 356 21.60 -11.75 -1.00
C ASP A 356 20.69 -10.55 -1.32
N LEU A 357 21.11 -9.70 -2.26
CA LEU A 357 20.39 -8.50 -2.66
C LEU A 357 19.61 -8.73 -3.97
N ARG A 358 18.30 -8.45 -3.97
CA ARG A 358 17.48 -8.46 -5.20
C ARG A 358 16.62 -7.22 -5.35
N ALA A 359 16.75 -6.57 -6.50
CA ALA A 359 15.99 -5.40 -6.91
C ALA A 359 14.70 -5.79 -7.65
N ASP A 360 13.89 -6.68 -7.06
CA ASP A 360 12.74 -7.30 -7.74
C ASP A 360 11.37 -6.82 -7.23
N LEU A 361 11.33 -5.93 -6.24
CA LEU A 361 10.06 -5.32 -5.84
C LEU A 361 9.58 -4.32 -6.92
N PRO A 362 8.27 -4.19 -7.17
CA PRO A 362 7.78 -3.34 -8.25
C PRO A 362 8.13 -1.85 -8.03
N PRO A 363 8.53 -1.10 -9.08
CA PRO A 363 8.92 0.32 -8.96
C PRO A 363 7.83 1.24 -8.37
N ALA A 364 6.56 0.85 -8.46
CA ALA A 364 5.45 1.56 -7.83
C ALA A 364 5.60 1.72 -6.30
N TRP A 365 6.38 0.83 -5.68
CA TRP A 365 6.72 0.81 -4.26
C TRP A 365 7.98 1.60 -3.91
N ASN A 366 8.51 2.41 -4.83
CA ASN A 366 9.58 3.37 -4.55
C ASN A 366 9.44 4.59 -5.48
N SER A 367 8.48 5.48 -5.19
CA SER A 367 8.21 6.68 -5.98
C SER A 367 8.70 7.95 -5.29
N PRO A 368 9.97 8.38 -5.51
CA PRO A 368 10.49 9.61 -4.91
C PRO A 368 9.89 10.85 -5.58
N GLU A 369 9.25 11.72 -4.78
CA GLU A 369 8.66 13.01 -5.20
C GLU A 369 7.73 12.93 -6.42
N ARG A 370 7.15 11.76 -6.69
CA ARG A 370 6.28 11.51 -7.83
C ARG A 370 5.08 10.69 -7.40
N TYR A 371 3.90 11.16 -7.79
CA TYR A 371 2.65 10.47 -7.55
C TYR A 371 1.85 10.36 -8.83
N SER A 372 1.40 9.15 -9.14
CA SER A 372 0.46 8.86 -10.21
C SER A 372 -0.74 8.14 -9.61
N PRO A 373 -1.94 8.76 -9.61
CA PRO A 373 -3.16 8.14 -9.08
C PRO A 373 -3.38 6.74 -9.65
N GLY A 374 -3.67 5.78 -8.77
CA GLY A 374 -3.90 4.38 -9.15
C GLY A 374 -2.64 3.59 -9.56
N ARG A 375 -1.46 4.22 -9.64
CA ARG A 375 -0.20 3.55 -10.00
C ARG A 375 0.83 3.58 -8.87
N THR A 376 1.00 4.71 -8.20
CA THR A 376 1.92 4.83 -7.07
C THR A 376 1.38 4.07 -5.86
N LYS A 377 2.20 3.19 -5.28
CA LYS A 377 1.89 2.41 -4.07
C LYS A 377 2.63 2.92 -2.84
N LEU A 378 3.82 3.50 -3.03
CA LEU A 378 4.59 4.17 -1.98
C LEU A 378 5.19 5.47 -2.51
N LEU A 379 4.77 6.59 -1.93
CA LEU A 379 5.34 7.92 -2.18
C LEU A 379 6.43 8.21 -1.15
N HIS A 380 7.59 8.70 -1.61
CA HIS A 380 8.72 9.06 -0.75
C HIS A 380 9.02 10.57 -0.84
N TYR A 381 8.90 11.29 0.28
CA TYR A 381 9.18 12.72 0.41
C TYR A 381 10.65 12.99 0.74
N THR A 382 11.51 12.84 -0.27
CA THR A 382 12.98 12.94 -0.15
C THR A 382 13.53 14.38 -0.06
N ASP A 383 12.79 15.40 -0.48
CA ASP A 383 13.20 16.81 -0.38
C ASP A 383 12.88 17.36 1.03
N MET A 384 13.82 17.20 1.97
CA MET A 384 13.64 17.58 3.39
C MET A 384 13.13 19.03 3.59
N PRO A 385 13.67 20.08 2.93
CA PRO A 385 13.11 21.43 2.98
C PRO A 385 11.64 21.55 2.55
N ARG A 386 11.16 20.59 1.75
CA ARG A 386 9.80 20.52 1.22
C ARG A 386 9.00 19.36 1.80
N GLN A 387 9.41 18.71 2.88
CA GLN A 387 8.55 17.69 3.46
C GLN A 387 7.21 18.30 3.91
N PRO A 388 6.07 17.59 3.77
CA PRO A 388 4.73 18.17 4.02
C PRO A 388 4.51 18.77 5.41
N TRP A 389 5.14 18.21 6.45
CA TRP A 389 5.09 18.73 7.82
C TRP A 389 6.06 19.90 8.07
N VAL A 390 6.95 20.18 7.12
CA VAL A 390 7.93 21.27 7.16
C VAL A 390 7.48 22.47 6.33
N SER A 391 6.94 22.23 5.13
CA SER A 391 6.63 23.28 4.18
C SER A 391 5.39 22.99 3.35
N ARG A 392 4.52 24.00 3.24
CA ARG A 392 3.36 23.97 2.34
C ARG A 392 3.73 24.05 0.84
N ARG A 393 5.00 24.26 0.50
CA ARG A 393 5.45 24.44 -0.90
C ARG A 393 5.57 23.14 -1.69
N ASN A 394 5.42 21.98 -1.05
CA ASN A 394 5.45 20.71 -1.77
C ASN A 394 4.15 20.50 -2.55
N PRO A 395 4.20 20.27 -3.87
CA PRO A 395 3.01 20.05 -4.68
C PRO A 395 2.22 18.79 -4.27
N LEU A 396 2.87 17.82 -3.63
CA LEU A 396 2.29 16.57 -3.14
C LEU A 396 1.88 16.62 -1.65
N ALA A 397 2.05 17.76 -0.97
CA ALA A 397 1.61 17.93 0.42
C ALA A 397 0.11 17.65 0.65
N PRO A 398 -0.82 17.96 -0.27
CA PRO A 398 -2.23 17.65 -0.07
C PRO A 398 -2.54 16.17 0.21
N LEU A 399 -1.73 15.25 -0.35
CA LEU A 399 -1.89 13.80 -0.09
C LEU A 399 -1.59 13.46 1.37
N TRP A 400 -0.48 13.98 1.90
CA TRP A 400 -0.11 13.81 3.31
C TRP A 400 -1.10 14.50 4.24
N TYR A 401 -1.54 15.73 3.92
CA TYR A 401 -2.56 16.43 4.71
C TYR A 401 -3.88 15.68 4.76
N SER A 402 -4.29 15.07 3.66
CA SER A 402 -5.50 14.25 3.62
C SER A 402 -5.37 13.03 4.54
N ALA A 403 -4.22 12.34 4.52
CA ALA A 403 -3.97 11.21 5.41
C ALA A 403 -3.93 11.64 6.88
N ALA A 404 -3.19 12.70 7.22
CA ALA A 404 -3.08 13.22 8.57
C ALA A 404 -4.44 13.70 9.13
N ARG A 405 -5.25 14.38 8.32
CA ARG A 405 -6.59 14.82 8.74
C ARG A 405 -7.52 13.63 8.98
N ARG A 406 -7.54 12.65 8.08
CA ARG A 406 -8.31 11.43 8.32
C ARG A 406 -7.85 10.68 9.58
N ALA A 407 -6.54 10.63 9.85
CA ALA A 407 -6.02 10.03 11.08
C ALA A 407 -6.53 10.75 12.33
N LEU A 408 -6.63 12.09 12.31
CA LEU A 408 -7.23 12.88 13.38
C LEU A 408 -8.74 12.64 13.51
N ASP A 409 -9.47 12.66 12.38
CA ASP A 409 -10.92 12.50 12.33
C ASP A 409 -11.37 11.10 12.80
N GLU A 410 -10.58 10.07 12.49
CA GLU A 410 -10.78 8.68 12.93
C GLU A 410 -10.23 8.42 14.35
N GLY A 411 -9.66 9.44 15.02
CA GLY A 411 -9.09 9.31 16.37
C GLY A 411 -7.80 8.48 16.46
N PHE A 412 -7.23 8.08 15.32
CA PHE A 412 -5.97 7.34 15.26
C PHE A 412 -4.79 8.21 15.71
N LEU A 413 -4.78 9.47 15.30
CA LEU A 413 -3.84 10.49 15.77
C LEU A 413 -4.59 11.41 16.73
N ALA A 414 -4.07 11.61 17.94
CA ALA A 414 -4.66 12.56 18.87
C ALA A 414 -4.30 14.00 18.50
N ALA A 415 -5.21 14.95 18.75
CA ALA A 415 -4.92 16.38 18.57
C ALA A 415 -3.71 16.84 19.40
N SER A 416 -3.55 16.28 20.61
CA SER A 416 -2.40 16.53 21.49
C SER A 416 -1.08 16.06 20.90
N GLU A 417 -1.03 14.98 20.11
CA GLU A 417 0.18 14.55 19.41
C GLU A 417 0.66 15.60 18.39
N LEU A 418 -0.27 16.21 17.66
CA LEU A 418 0.03 17.31 16.73
C LEU A 418 0.49 18.57 17.48
N GLU A 419 -0.22 18.96 18.53
CA GLU A 419 0.13 20.12 19.35
C GLU A 419 1.52 19.97 19.98
N ASP A 420 1.84 18.79 20.48
CA ASP A 420 3.14 18.47 21.04
C ASP A 420 4.25 18.50 19.99
N ALA A 421 4.04 17.94 18.81
CA ALA A 421 5.01 18.01 17.72
C ALA A 421 5.31 19.47 17.32
N VAL A 422 4.29 20.33 17.31
CA VAL A 422 4.46 21.78 17.09
C VAL A 422 5.24 22.42 18.24
N ARG A 423 4.87 22.11 19.48
CA ARG A 423 5.51 22.67 20.70
C ARG A 423 6.99 22.32 20.78
N ARG A 424 7.36 21.09 20.44
CA ARG A 424 8.73 20.57 20.39
C ARG A 424 9.52 21.07 19.16
N GLY A 425 8.86 21.80 18.25
CA GLY A 425 9.48 22.30 17.02
C GLY A 425 9.91 21.19 16.05
N GLU A 426 9.24 20.05 16.10
CA GLU A 426 9.46 18.90 15.21
C GLU A 426 8.80 19.14 13.84
N VAL A 427 7.69 19.86 13.85
CA VAL A 427 6.94 20.25 12.65
C VAL A 427 6.69 21.75 12.63
N SER A 428 6.28 22.26 11.48
CA SER A 428 6.00 23.69 11.30
C SER A 428 4.92 24.17 12.29
N PRO A 429 5.10 25.34 12.95
CA PRO A 429 4.05 25.95 13.76
C PRO A 429 2.77 26.29 13.01
N LEU A 430 2.82 26.30 11.67
CA LEU A 430 1.66 26.54 10.81
C LEU A 430 0.99 25.24 10.33
N LEU A 431 1.55 24.07 10.65
CA LEU A 431 0.98 22.79 10.21
C LEU A 431 -0.51 22.62 10.59
N PRO A 432 -0.98 23.01 11.80
CA PRO A 432 -2.41 22.96 12.12
C PRO A 432 -3.27 23.74 11.11
N SER A 433 -2.87 24.96 10.72
CA SER A 433 -3.59 25.74 9.69
C SER A 433 -3.59 25.05 8.31
N TRP A 434 -2.51 24.35 7.96
CA TRP A 434 -2.42 23.62 6.69
C TRP A 434 -3.32 22.39 6.68
N LEU A 435 -3.53 21.79 7.86
CA LEU A 435 -4.51 20.76 8.14
C LEU A 435 -5.92 21.32 8.38
N GLY A 436 -6.17 22.61 8.13
CA GLY A 436 -7.50 23.22 8.28
C GLY A 436 -8.00 23.31 9.73
N LEU A 437 -7.09 23.17 10.70
CA LEU A 437 -7.39 23.29 12.13
C LEU A 437 -7.09 24.70 12.63
N SER A 438 -7.72 25.06 13.74
CA SER A 438 -7.40 26.28 14.48
C SER A 438 -5.93 26.29 14.87
N SER A 439 -5.26 27.41 14.63
CA SER A 439 -3.86 27.59 15.02
C SER A 439 -3.76 28.30 16.36
N ALA A 440 -2.84 27.86 17.20
CA ALA A 440 -2.58 28.51 18.47
C ALA A 440 -2.14 29.98 18.26
N PRO A 441 -2.54 30.92 19.14
CA PRO A 441 -2.15 32.33 19.06
C PRO A 441 -0.64 32.51 18.84
N GLY A 442 -0.25 33.43 17.94
CA GLY A 442 1.15 33.70 17.64
C GLY A 442 1.87 32.64 16.77
N ALA A 443 1.16 31.66 16.20
CA ALA A 443 1.74 30.65 15.30
C ALA A 443 2.57 31.24 14.14
N HIS A 444 2.10 32.31 13.51
CA HIS A 444 2.86 33.02 12.48
C HIS A 444 4.17 33.61 13.00
N ARG A 445 4.16 34.22 14.19
CA ARG A 445 5.38 34.75 14.83
C ARG A 445 6.36 33.64 15.17
N ARG A 446 5.88 32.52 15.72
CA ARG A 446 6.73 31.33 15.98
C ARG A 446 7.32 30.78 14.69
N ALA A 447 6.55 30.73 13.61
CA ALA A 447 7.00 30.22 12.33
C ALA A 447 8.12 31.06 11.69
N LEU A 448 8.16 32.38 11.93
CA LEU A 448 9.26 33.25 11.45
C LEU A 448 10.62 32.89 12.06
N ASN A 449 10.63 32.42 13.32
CA ASN A 449 11.84 32.07 14.06
C ASN A 449 12.08 30.55 14.14
N TRP A 450 11.17 29.76 13.58
CA TRP A 450 11.25 28.31 13.61
C TRP A 450 12.28 27.81 12.61
N ARG A 451 13.18 26.93 13.08
CA ARG A 451 14.13 26.20 12.25
C ARG A 451 13.71 24.75 12.15
N ALA A 452 13.65 24.20 10.95
CA ALA A 452 13.24 22.81 10.74
C ALA A 452 14.25 21.82 11.37
N PRO A 453 13.83 20.61 11.77
CA PRO A 453 14.73 19.64 12.40
C PRO A 453 15.97 19.28 11.59
N TRP A 454 15.86 19.25 10.25
CA TRP A 454 16.99 18.98 9.36
C TRP A 454 18.01 20.12 9.37
N GLU A 455 17.57 21.38 9.50
CA GLU A 455 18.48 22.55 9.58
C GLU A 455 19.31 22.52 10.87
N ARG A 456 18.66 22.15 11.98
CA ARG A 456 19.31 22.02 13.29
C ARG A 456 20.39 20.94 13.29
N ARG A 457 20.18 19.86 12.54
CA ARG A 457 21.12 18.74 12.43
C ARG A 457 22.27 19.01 11.46
N CYS A 458 22.00 19.59 10.30
CA CYS A 458 22.99 19.78 9.24
C CYS A 458 23.69 21.16 9.28
N GLY A 459 23.55 21.93 10.37
CA GLY A 459 24.15 23.26 10.49
C GLY A 459 23.64 24.26 9.45
N GLY A 460 22.41 24.10 8.96
CA GLY A 460 21.77 24.96 7.96
C GLY A 460 22.12 24.67 6.49
N ALA A 461 23.04 23.75 6.18
CA ALA A 461 23.31 23.31 4.82
C ALA A 461 22.58 21.99 4.53
N PRO A 462 21.75 21.88 3.47
CA PRO A 462 21.19 20.58 3.08
C PRO A 462 22.33 19.62 2.69
N PRO A 463 22.22 18.29 2.93
CA PRO A 463 23.24 17.33 2.58
C PRO A 463 23.71 17.50 1.12
N ARG A 464 25.04 17.58 0.93
CA ARG A 464 25.74 18.08 -0.29
C ARG A 464 25.48 17.33 -1.61
N ARG A 465 24.56 16.36 -1.69
CA ARG A 465 24.20 15.66 -2.94
C ARG A 465 22.74 15.84 -3.43
N LEU A 466 21.98 16.80 -2.87
CA LEU A 466 20.63 17.13 -3.35
C LEU A 466 20.56 18.36 -4.30
N VAL A 467 21.71 18.93 -4.69
CA VAL A 467 21.78 20.14 -5.53
C VAL A 467 21.90 19.85 -7.04
N ALA A 468 22.15 18.60 -7.45
CA ALA A 468 22.36 18.25 -8.85
C ALA A 468 21.15 18.56 -9.76
N GLY A 469 19.92 18.54 -9.23
CA GLY A 469 18.72 18.93 -9.97
C GLY A 469 18.57 20.44 -10.21
N ARG A 470 19.25 21.30 -9.43
CA ARG A 470 19.17 22.77 -9.57
C ARG A 470 20.12 23.34 -10.60
N GLN A 471 21.31 22.75 -10.79
CA GLN A 471 22.27 23.21 -11.80
C GLN A 471 21.83 22.86 -13.23
N ALA A 472 21.13 21.73 -13.42
CA ALA A 472 20.59 21.35 -14.73
C ALA A 472 19.51 22.32 -15.26
N PHE A 473 18.70 22.91 -14.37
CA PHE A 473 17.67 23.89 -14.75
C PHE A 473 18.22 25.31 -14.99
N ALA A 474 19.25 25.72 -14.25
CA ALA A 474 19.93 26.99 -14.46
C ALA A 474 20.71 26.99 -15.79
N GLY A 475 21.48 25.93 -16.06
CA GLY A 475 22.22 25.76 -17.31
C GLY A 475 21.32 25.71 -18.54
N LEU A 476 20.14 25.09 -18.46
CA LEU A 476 19.18 25.06 -19.55
C LEU A 476 18.53 26.43 -19.81
N ARG A 477 18.27 27.22 -18.76
CA ARG A 477 17.72 28.57 -18.89
C ARG A 477 18.72 29.54 -19.50
N ASP A 478 19.98 29.44 -19.11
CA ASP A 478 21.06 30.27 -19.64
C ASP A 478 21.41 29.87 -21.09
N ALA A 479 21.46 28.57 -21.41
CA ALA A 479 21.66 28.09 -22.78
C ALA A 479 20.52 28.49 -23.75
N VAL A 480 19.26 28.49 -23.30
CA VAL A 480 18.12 28.95 -24.10
C VAL A 480 18.14 30.47 -24.29
N ARG A 481 18.54 31.23 -23.26
CA ARG A 481 18.72 32.69 -23.38
C ARG A 481 19.82 33.00 -24.39
N ASP A 482 20.97 32.34 -24.30
CA ASP A 482 22.15 32.70 -25.08
C ASP A 482 22.06 32.20 -26.53
N ALA A 483 21.35 31.09 -26.79
CA ALA A 483 21.16 30.55 -28.15
C ALA A 483 20.03 31.22 -28.95
N VAL A 484 18.98 31.73 -28.29
CA VAL A 484 17.75 32.23 -28.95
C VAL A 484 17.67 33.76 -29.02
N TRP A 485 18.18 34.46 -28.00
CA TRP A 485 17.99 35.90 -27.85
C TRP A 485 18.69 36.79 -28.90
N PRO A 486 19.90 36.46 -29.42
CA PRO A 486 20.58 37.34 -30.37
C PRO A 486 20.01 37.34 -31.81
N ARG A 487 19.14 36.39 -32.18
CA ARG A 487 18.81 36.10 -33.59
C ARG A 487 17.35 36.30 -34.00
N ALA A 488 16.53 36.93 -33.16
CA ALA A 488 15.11 37.12 -33.44
C ALA A 488 14.70 38.61 -33.37
N PRO A 489 14.76 39.36 -34.48
CA PRO A 489 14.30 40.76 -34.54
C PRO A 489 12.83 40.93 -34.14
N LEU A 490 12.02 39.90 -34.36
CA LEU A 490 10.59 39.87 -34.02
C LEU A 490 10.31 39.83 -32.52
N LEU A 491 11.25 39.38 -31.67
CA LEU A 491 11.04 39.27 -30.22
C LEU A 491 11.15 40.61 -29.47
N ARG A 492 11.87 41.60 -30.02
CA ARG A 492 11.93 42.96 -29.43
C ARG A 492 10.59 43.70 -29.52
N ARG A 493 9.71 43.35 -30.48
CA ARG A 493 8.37 43.96 -30.60
C ARG A 493 7.37 43.38 -29.59
N VAL A 494 7.64 42.22 -28.99
CA VAL A 494 6.73 41.57 -28.02
C VAL A 494 6.89 42.16 -26.60
N GLU A 495 8.01 42.84 -26.30
CA GLU A 495 8.17 43.58 -25.04
C GLU A 495 7.16 44.73 -24.88
N GLY A 496 6.65 45.28 -25.98
CA GLY A 496 5.60 46.31 -25.96
C GLY A 496 4.23 45.82 -25.48
N LEU A 497 4.03 44.51 -25.27
CA LEU A 497 2.75 43.89 -24.88
C LEU A 497 2.68 43.46 -23.41
N ARG A 498 3.57 44.01 -22.55
CA ARG A 498 3.43 43.88 -21.10
C ARG A 498 2.29 44.77 -20.60
N VAL A 499 1.32 44.17 -19.92
CA VAL A 499 0.29 44.92 -19.19
C VAL A 499 0.93 45.50 -17.92
N ARG A 500 0.50 46.71 -17.51
CA ARG A 500 1.07 47.54 -16.43
C ARG A 500 1.27 46.87 -15.04
N HIS A 501 0.83 45.62 -14.84
CA HIS A 501 1.01 44.85 -13.60
C HIS A 501 1.85 43.57 -13.75
N GLY A 502 2.78 43.52 -14.70
CA GLY A 502 3.86 42.51 -14.70
C GLY A 502 3.46 41.11 -15.22
N GLY A 503 2.31 40.99 -15.88
CA GLY A 503 1.86 39.77 -16.56
C GLY A 503 1.89 39.90 -18.09
N TRP A 504 2.10 38.78 -18.77
CA TRP A 504 1.97 38.67 -20.24
C TRP A 504 0.49 38.68 -20.65
N SER A 505 0.17 39.41 -21.72
CA SER A 505 -1.17 39.34 -22.32
C SER A 505 -1.48 37.92 -22.83
N PRO A 506 -2.77 37.54 -23.00
CA PRO A 506 -3.14 36.24 -23.57
C PRO A 506 -2.49 35.95 -24.93
N LEU A 507 -2.30 36.98 -25.75
CA LEU A 507 -1.54 36.92 -27.01
C LEU A 507 -0.05 36.66 -26.77
N GLY A 508 0.56 37.32 -25.78
CA GLY A 508 1.94 37.08 -25.36
C GLY A 508 2.19 35.64 -24.85
N ARG A 509 1.24 35.06 -24.11
CA ARG A 509 1.32 33.67 -23.65
C ARG A 509 1.22 32.66 -24.81
N ARG A 510 0.38 32.92 -25.80
CA ARG A 510 0.27 32.08 -27.02
C ARG A 510 1.53 32.14 -27.88
N ALA A 511 2.11 33.33 -28.04
CA ALA A 511 3.38 33.51 -28.75
C ALA A 511 4.54 32.76 -28.05
N LEU A 512 4.62 32.82 -26.72
CA LEU A 512 5.60 32.06 -25.93
C LEU A 512 5.43 30.54 -26.06
N HIS A 513 4.20 30.04 -26.10
CA HIS A 513 3.93 28.61 -26.31
C HIS A 513 4.36 28.13 -27.71
N LEU A 514 4.10 28.93 -28.76
CA LEU A 514 4.52 28.62 -30.14
C LEU A 514 6.05 28.64 -30.29
N LEU A 515 6.72 29.61 -29.68
CA LEU A 515 8.18 29.69 -29.67
C LEU A 515 8.82 28.54 -28.89
N TRP A 516 8.19 28.11 -27.80
CA TRP A 516 8.63 26.96 -27.02
C TRP A 516 8.45 25.64 -27.77
N ALA A 517 7.37 25.50 -28.55
CA ALA A 517 7.16 24.34 -29.42
C ALA A 517 8.20 24.26 -30.55
N LEU A 518 8.47 25.38 -31.23
CA LEU A 518 9.49 25.49 -32.28
C LEU A 518 10.92 25.23 -31.76
N ALA A 519 11.22 25.67 -30.53
CA ALA A 519 12.51 25.41 -29.89
C ALA A 519 12.70 23.92 -29.55
N ARG A 520 11.62 23.22 -29.15
CA ARG A 520 11.66 21.78 -28.87
C ARG A 520 11.80 20.94 -30.14
N GLU A 521 11.21 21.38 -31.25
CA GLU A 521 11.35 20.75 -32.56
C GLU A 521 12.79 20.86 -33.10
N ARG A 522 13.38 22.07 -33.03
CA ARG A 522 14.79 22.29 -33.43
C ARG A 522 15.83 21.59 -32.55
N ALA A 523 15.49 21.31 -31.29
CA ALA A 523 16.36 20.59 -30.35
C ALA A 523 16.18 19.06 -30.39
N GLY A 524 15.30 18.53 -31.24
CA GLY A 524 15.06 17.08 -31.36
C GLY A 524 14.37 16.44 -30.14
N LEU A 525 13.65 17.22 -29.34
CA LEU A 525 13.05 16.81 -28.05
C LEU A 525 11.54 16.51 -28.14
N LEU A 526 11.06 16.18 -29.34
CA LEU A 526 9.71 15.66 -29.58
C LEU A 526 9.84 14.28 -30.27
N PRO A 527 8.99 13.30 -29.93
CA PRO A 527 8.94 12.05 -30.68
C PRO A 527 8.51 12.32 -32.13
N PRO A 528 8.99 11.55 -33.12
CA PRO A 528 8.58 11.74 -34.51
C PRO A 528 7.07 11.52 -34.63
N GLY A 529 6.38 12.46 -35.27
CA GLY A 529 4.95 12.33 -35.58
C GLY A 529 4.70 11.23 -36.61
N PRO A 530 3.47 10.68 -36.68
CA PRO A 530 3.15 9.67 -37.66
C PRO A 530 3.06 10.33 -39.05
N GLY A 531 4.02 10.04 -39.92
CA GLY A 531 3.91 10.34 -41.35
C GLY A 531 5.02 11.18 -41.95
N THR A 532 6.28 10.75 -41.86
CA THR A 532 7.29 11.04 -42.89
C THR A 532 8.27 9.87 -42.99
N SER A 533 8.22 9.17 -44.13
CA SER A 533 9.17 8.10 -44.47
C SER A 533 10.42 8.74 -45.10
N PRO A 534 11.66 8.44 -44.64
CA PRO A 534 12.86 8.82 -45.37
C PRO A 534 13.21 7.74 -46.40
N ALA A 535 13.07 8.10 -47.68
CA ALA A 535 13.57 7.29 -48.77
C ALA A 535 15.11 7.30 -48.84
N ALA A 536 15.67 6.10 -48.97
CA ALA A 536 16.87 5.71 -49.70
C ALA A 536 18.26 6.21 -49.23
N ALA A 537 18.98 5.32 -48.53
CA ALA A 537 20.41 5.09 -48.77
C ALA A 537 20.63 3.61 -49.16
N ARG A 538 21.30 3.43 -50.29
CA ARG A 538 21.43 2.21 -51.11
C ARG A 538 22.18 1.08 -50.38
N ARG A 539 21.66 -0.15 -50.45
CA ARG A 539 22.41 -1.40 -50.25
C ARG A 539 22.56 -2.13 -51.59
N PRO A 540 23.68 -2.81 -51.88
CA PRO A 540 23.89 -3.50 -53.15
C PRO A 540 23.14 -4.84 -53.20
N VAL A 541 22.72 -5.18 -54.41
CA VAL A 541 21.92 -6.35 -54.81
C VAL A 541 22.76 -7.63 -54.82
N PRO A 542 22.23 -8.77 -54.34
CA PRO A 542 22.56 -10.08 -54.89
C PRO A 542 21.38 -10.63 -55.73
N GLY A 543 21.73 -11.18 -56.90
CA GLY A 543 20.80 -11.60 -57.94
C GLY A 543 19.96 -12.85 -57.65
N PRO A 544 19.06 -13.25 -58.58
CA PRO A 544 18.01 -14.22 -58.32
C PRO A 544 18.42 -15.64 -58.71
N ARG A 545 17.98 -16.64 -57.93
CA ARG A 545 17.84 -18.04 -58.37
C ARG A 545 16.64 -18.73 -57.70
N PRO A 546 16.06 -19.75 -58.36
CA PRO A 546 14.61 -19.82 -58.57
C PRO A 546 13.88 -20.89 -57.74
N LEU A 547 12.55 -20.78 -57.75
CA LEU A 547 11.57 -21.74 -57.24
C LEU A 547 11.68 -23.13 -57.89
N ARG A 548 11.53 -24.19 -57.08
CA ARG A 548 10.83 -25.43 -57.46
C ARG A 548 10.40 -26.24 -56.23
N SER A 549 9.34 -26.99 -56.45
CA SER A 549 8.36 -27.53 -55.50
C SER A 549 8.70 -28.97 -55.00
N PRO A 550 7.80 -29.70 -54.31
CA PRO A 550 8.14 -30.62 -53.21
C PRO A 550 8.18 -32.10 -53.61
N GLN A 551 8.83 -32.95 -52.81
CA GLN A 551 8.48 -34.38 -52.61
C GLN A 551 9.41 -35.07 -51.59
N GLY A 552 8.82 -35.92 -50.74
CA GLY A 552 9.27 -37.31 -50.61
C GLY A 552 10.29 -37.69 -49.53
N SER A 553 9.76 -38.28 -48.45
CA SER A 553 10.08 -39.64 -47.94
C SER A 553 11.42 -39.98 -47.25
N ARG A 554 11.22 -40.57 -46.06
CA ARG A 554 11.81 -41.82 -45.49
C ARG A 554 13.18 -41.81 -44.82
N GLY A 555 13.25 -42.64 -43.77
CA GLY A 555 14.44 -43.22 -43.13
C GLY A 555 14.69 -42.64 -41.74
N GLU A 556 14.31 -43.32 -40.65
CA GLU A 556 15.15 -44.31 -39.92
C GLU A 556 16.43 -43.68 -39.32
N ALA A 557 16.90 -43.95 -38.11
CA ALA A 557 16.52 -44.83 -37.02
C ALA A 557 17.46 -44.52 -35.82
N ILE A 558 16.94 -44.70 -34.61
CA ILE A 558 17.58 -45.37 -33.44
C ILE A 558 18.89 -44.80 -32.83
N GLY A 559 18.83 -44.65 -31.49
CA GLY A 559 19.94 -44.90 -30.55
C GLY A 559 20.61 -43.63 -30.02
N GLY A 560 20.75 -43.38 -28.73
CA GLY A 560 20.52 -44.18 -27.53
C GLY A 560 20.70 -43.29 -26.29
N ARG A 561 20.07 -43.73 -25.21
CA ARG A 561 20.19 -43.25 -23.82
C ARG A 561 21.59 -43.59 -23.23
N PRO A 562 21.99 -43.11 -22.04
CA PRO A 562 21.19 -42.67 -20.88
C PRO A 562 21.04 -41.16 -20.70
#